data_AF-A0AAQ3MY39-F1
#
_entry.id   AF-A0AAQ3MY39-F1
#
_cell.length_a   1.000
_cell.length_b   1.000
_cell.length_c   1.000
_cell.angle_alpha   90.00
_cell.angle_beta   90.00
_cell.angle_gamma   90.00
#
_symmetry.space_group_name_H-M   'P 1'
#
loop_
_entity.id
_entity.type
_entity.pdbx_description
1 polymer ?
#
loop_
_entity_poly.entity_id
_entity_poly.type
_entity_poly.pdbx_seq_one_letter_code
_entity_poly.pdbx_strand_id
1 'polypeptide(L)'
;MQQFTEIVTCVECSAVTLFQVPEVFYFALKAVLHPVDPLFDYKRHGLTDPCVRALRRIFILCDQDMDGALNDEELNEFQVKCFNAALQPSEIVKVKSIVQQKVPDGVNSVGLTFPGFIYVHNMFLKKGRTETLWAVLRKFGYDNDLKLRDDFLPVPSMHASDKSVELTCEAVEFLNDIFQLLDTDKDLTLRPAEVDNLFDTAPERQGLLGLLLTASIEYSLLELANVSALYVLCWEVLCNFAMRPWNNAPYKDAAEKTDMGYISLNGFLSQVLTLYFSSSTFTIDGY
;
A
#
# COMPACT_ATOMS: atom_id res chain seq x y z
N MET A 1 8.80 28.42 15.52
CA MET A 1 8.42 27.23 14.72
C MET A 1 7.63 27.56 13.45
N GLN A 2 6.83 28.64 13.38
CA GLN A 2 6.14 29.00 12.12
C GLN A 2 7.08 29.40 10.95
N GLN A 3 8.35 29.70 11.23
CA GLN A 3 9.33 30.10 10.23
C GLN A 3 10.12 28.91 9.61
N PHE A 4 10.15 27.75 10.28
CA PHE A 4 10.91 26.57 9.83
C PHE A 4 10.02 25.34 9.96
N THR A 5 9.51 24.87 8.83
CA THR A 5 8.56 23.74 8.74
C THR A 5 9.20 22.39 9.05
N GLU A 6 10.53 22.32 8.95
CA GLU A 6 11.34 21.13 9.21
C GLU A 6 11.54 20.88 10.72
N ILE A 7 11.26 21.89 11.56
CA ILE A 7 11.39 21.76 13.01
C ILE A 7 10.15 21.09 13.58
N VAL A 8 10.26 19.76 13.78
CA VAL A 8 9.16 18.93 14.31
C VAL A 8 8.99 19.07 15.83
N THR A 9 10.08 19.28 16.59
CA THR A 9 10.03 19.38 18.06
C THR A 9 11.11 20.30 18.60
N CYS A 10 10.77 21.14 19.57
CA CYS A 10 11.72 21.92 20.36
C CYS A 10 11.59 21.52 21.83
N VAL A 11 12.73 21.24 22.47
CA VAL A 11 12.81 20.89 23.89
C VAL A 11 13.75 21.88 24.55
N GLU A 12 13.27 22.56 25.58
CA GLU A 12 14.14 23.33 26.47
C GLU A 12 14.86 22.35 27.39
N CYS A 13 16.18 22.43 27.53
CA CYS A 13 16.91 21.49 28.37
C CYS A 13 18.16 22.13 28.98
N SER A 14 18.63 21.58 30.09
CA SER A 14 19.89 21.99 30.73
C SER A 14 20.66 20.76 31.18
N ALA A 15 21.82 20.54 30.56
CA ALA A 15 22.74 19.47 30.94
C ALA A 15 23.34 19.68 32.35
N VAL A 16 23.46 20.93 32.80
CA VAL A 16 24.03 21.27 34.12
C VAL A 16 23.06 20.91 35.25
N THR A 17 21.77 21.15 35.06
CA THR A 17 20.74 20.85 36.06
C THR A 17 20.04 19.52 35.80
N LEU A 18 20.45 18.78 34.77
CA LEU A 18 19.79 17.58 34.25
C LEU A 18 18.31 17.78 33.89
N PHE A 19 17.93 19.02 33.59
CA PHE A 19 16.55 19.36 33.27
C PHE A 19 16.21 18.93 31.83
N GLN A 20 15.15 18.13 31.69
CA GLN A 20 14.61 17.61 30.42
C GLN A 20 15.63 16.88 29.51
N VAL A 21 16.80 16.49 30.05
CA VAL A 21 17.80 15.71 29.31
C VAL A 21 17.22 14.38 28.80
N PRO A 22 16.45 13.59 29.58
CA PRO A 22 15.82 12.37 29.06
C PRO A 22 14.85 12.61 27.91
N GLU A 23 14.16 13.76 27.91
CA GLU A 23 13.19 14.13 26.89
C GLU A 23 13.86 14.42 25.55
N VAL A 24 15.04 15.07 25.57
CA VAL A 24 15.87 15.26 24.37
C VAL A 24 16.25 13.91 23.75
N PHE A 25 16.71 12.95 24.55
CA PHE A 25 17.04 11.61 24.04
C PHE A 25 15.80 10.88 23.51
N TYR A 26 14.66 10.98 24.19
CA TYR A 26 13.41 10.40 23.74
C TYR A 26 13.01 10.91 22.35
N PHE A 27 13.00 12.23 22.15
CA PHE A 27 12.63 12.82 20.86
C PHE A 27 13.67 12.55 19.77
N ALA A 28 14.96 12.51 20.10
CA ALA A 28 16.01 12.13 19.16
C ALA A 28 15.82 10.68 18.66
N LEU A 29 15.59 9.73 19.57
CA LEU A 29 15.30 8.34 19.20
C LEU A 29 14.01 8.24 18.39
N LYS A 30 12.97 8.96 18.78
CA LYS A 30 11.69 8.96 18.08
C LYS A 30 11.83 9.45 16.64
N ALA A 31 12.62 10.50 16.39
CA ALA A 31 12.85 11.02 15.05
C ALA A 31 13.54 10.01 14.13
N VAL A 32 14.45 9.18 14.67
CA VAL A 32 15.13 8.12 13.90
C VAL A 32 14.24 6.90 13.69
N LEU A 33 13.51 6.48 14.71
CA LEU A 33 12.67 5.27 14.67
C LEU A 33 11.35 5.47 13.91
N HIS A 34 10.84 6.69 13.91
CA HIS A 34 9.51 7.04 13.39
C HIS A 34 9.58 8.34 12.57
N PRO A 35 10.32 8.35 11.44
CA PRO A 35 10.54 9.56 10.65
C PRO A 35 9.22 10.12 10.11
N VAL A 36 9.07 11.45 10.11
CA VAL A 36 7.84 12.14 9.69
C VAL A 36 7.87 12.47 8.20
N ASP A 37 9.04 12.77 7.67
CA ASP A 37 9.25 13.23 6.30
C ASP A 37 8.65 12.33 5.21
N PRO A 38 8.75 10.98 5.25
CA PRO A 38 8.09 10.15 4.25
C PRO A 38 6.56 10.14 4.40
N LEU A 39 6.02 10.51 5.56
CA LEU A 39 4.60 10.43 5.88
C LEU A 39 3.83 11.73 5.61
N PHE A 40 4.46 12.89 5.83
CA PHE A 40 3.77 14.19 5.82
C PHE A 40 4.32 15.16 4.78
N ASP A 41 3.44 15.70 3.95
CA ASP A 41 3.74 16.83 3.07
C ASP A 41 3.42 18.15 3.79
N TYR A 42 4.47 18.87 4.20
CA TYR A 42 4.36 20.16 4.87
C TYR A 42 3.72 21.26 4.01
N LYS A 43 3.81 21.17 2.67
CA LYS A 43 3.20 22.15 1.76
C LYS A 43 1.71 21.92 1.60
N ARG A 44 1.30 20.66 1.46
CA ARG A 44 -0.12 20.26 1.34
C ARG A 44 -0.82 20.15 2.70
N HIS A 45 -0.09 20.21 3.82
CA HIS A 45 -0.59 20.00 5.18
C HIS A 45 -1.37 18.68 5.36
N GLY A 46 -0.89 17.63 4.69
CA GLY A 46 -1.52 16.31 4.63
C GLY A 46 -0.52 15.17 4.48
N LEU A 47 -1.02 13.95 4.35
CA LEU A 47 -0.18 12.79 4.08
C LEU A 47 0.43 12.87 2.67
N THR A 48 1.64 12.33 2.51
CA THR A 48 2.27 12.19 1.19
C THR A 48 1.53 11.16 0.33
N ASP A 49 1.63 11.29 -0.98
CA ASP A 49 1.00 10.35 -1.93
C ASP A 49 1.48 8.88 -1.71
N PRO A 50 2.78 8.59 -1.48
CA PRO A 50 3.23 7.26 -1.04
C PRO A 50 2.55 6.74 0.22
N CYS A 51 2.38 7.59 1.25
CA CYS A 51 1.75 7.18 2.50
C CYS A 51 0.27 6.87 2.32
N VAL A 52 -0.47 7.71 1.57
CA VAL A 52 -1.89 7.48 1.25
C VAL A 52 -2.07 6.15 0.51
N ARG A 53 -1.17 5.85 -0.44
CA ARG A 53 -1.22 4.61 -1.20
C ARG A 53 -0.92 3.38 -0.33
N ALA A 54 0.08 3.45 0.56
CA ALA A 54 0.36 2.39 1.52
C ALA A 54 -0.85 2.14 2.44
N LEU A 55 -1.46 3.20 2.97
CA LEU A 55 -2.66 3.10 3.80
C LEU A 55 -3.87 2.54 3.03
N ARG A 56 -3.97 2.81 1.72
CA ARG A 56 -5.03 2.20 0.90
C ARG A 56 -4.86 0.70 0.77
N ARG A 57 -3.65 0.21 0.51
CA ARG A 57 -3.40 -1.23 0.50
C ARG A 57 -3.80 -1.86 1.83
N ILE A 58 -3.44 -1.21 2.93
CA ILE A 58 -3.80 -1.69 4.28
C ILE A 58 -5.31 -1.71 4.47
N PHE A 59 -6.02 -0.66 4.06
CA PHE A 59 -7.47 -0.58 4.15
C PHE A 59 -8.14 -1.75 3.43
N ILE A 60 -7.75 -2.00 2.18
CA ILE A 60 -8.27 -3.10 1.37
C ILE A 60 -7.97 -4.46 2.04
N LEU A 61 -6.76 -4.65 2.58
CA LEU A 61 -6.40 -5.88 3.29
C LEU A 61 -7.16 -6.09 4.62
N CYS A 62 -7.88 -5.08 5.08
CA CYS A 62 -8.70 -5.15 6.30
C CYS A 62 -10.19 -5.21 6.00
N ASP A 63 -10.59 -4.83 4.79
CA ASP A 63 -11.95 -4.90 4.26
C ASP A 63 -12.17 -6.33 3.75
N GLN A 64 -12.68 -7.20 4.64
CA GLN A 64 -12.78 -8.64 4.39
C GLN A 64 -13.96 -8.97 3.49
N ASP A 65 -15.06 -8.22 3.60
CA ASP A 65 -16.23 -8.36 2.74
C ASP A 65 -16.16 -7.50 1.46
N MET A 66 -15.11 -6.68 1.33
CA MET A 66 -14.81 -5.84 0.16
C MET A 66 -15.96 -4.89 -0.20
N ASP A 67 -16.67 -4.39 0.81
CA ASP A 67 -17.80 -3.50 0.59
C ASP A 67 -17.40 -2.01 0.55
N GLY A 68 -16.11 -1.74 0.69
CA GLY A 68 -15.51 -0.41 0.65
C GLY A 68 -15.57 0.34 1.98
N ALA A 69 -15.96 -0.32 3.08
CA ALA A 69 -16.06 0.29 4.40
C ALA A 69 -15.74 -0.68 5.55
N LEU A 70 -14.85 -0.26 6.45
CA LEU A 70 -14.52 -1.08 7.62
C LEU A 70 -15.66 -1.05 8.64
N ASN A 71 -16.35 -2.19 8.80
CA ASN A 71 -17.39 -2.37 9.79
C ASN A 71 -16.81 -2.46 11.23
N ASP A 72 -17.66 -2.58 12.25
CA ASP A 72 -17.19 -2.59 13.65
C ASP A 72 -16.27 -3.79 13.98
N GLU A 73 -16.52 -4.94 13.35
CA GLU A 73 -15.72 -6.15 13.54
C GLU A 73 -14.35 -5.99 12.87
N GLU A 74 -14.33 -5.58 11.61
CA GLU A 74 -13.08 -5.37 10.85
C GLU A 74 -12.20 -4.28 11.47
N LEU A 75 -12.81 -3.21 11.98
CA LEU A 75 -12.08 -2.17 12.73
C LEU A 75 -11.46 -2.73 14.02
N ASN A 76 -12.19 -3.58 14.72
CA ASN A 76 -11.67 -4.22 15.93
C ASN A 76 -10.55 -5.22 15.60
N GLU A 77 -10.71 -6.03 14.56
CA GLU A 77 -9.68 -6.96 14.09
C GLU A 77 -8.43 -6.23 13.62
N PHE A 78 -8.57 -5.13 12.87
CA PHE A 78 -7.47 -4.25 12.50
C PHE A 78 -6.72 -3.74 13.73
N GLN A 79 -7.44 -3.31 14.77
CA GLN A 79 -6.83 -2.84 16.01
C GLN A 79 -6.08 -3.97 16.72
N VAL A 80 -6.70 -5.15 16.88
CA VAL A 80 -6.07 -6.31 17.52
C VAL A 80 -4.82 -6.72 16.75
N LYS A 81 -4.87 -6.76 15.40
CA LYS A 81 -3.75 -7.09 14.52
C LYS A 81 -2.58 -6.13 14.69
N CYS A 82 -2.85 -4.82 14.74
CA CYS A 82 -1.81 -3.79 14.78
C CYS A 82 -1.26 -3.51 16.18
N PHE A 83 -2.11 -3.53 17.20
CA PHE A 83 -1.80 -3.03 18.54
C PHE A 83 -1.97 -4.07 19.65
N ASN A 84 -2.35 -5.30 19.32
CA ASN A 84 -2.60 -6.38 20.29
C ASN A 84 -3.60 -5.98 21.39
N ALA A 85 -4.54 -5.09 21.07
CA ALA A 85 -5.56 -4.59 21.99
C ALA A 85 -6.88 -4.41 21.25
N ALA A 86 -7.98 -4.87 21.82
CA ALA A 86 -9.31 -4.69 21.26
C ALA A 86 -9.83 -3.26 21.53
N LEU A 87 -10.60 -2.71 20.60
CA LEU A 87 -11.31 -1.47 20.81
C LEU A 87 -12.57 -1.73 21.64
N GLN A 88 -12.84 -0.84 22.61
CA GLN A 88 -14.14 -0.87 23.25
C GLN A 88 -15.20 -0.36 22.25
N PRO A 89 -16.43 -0.92 22.23
CA PRO A 89 -17.49 -0.45 21.32
C PRO A 89 -17.75 1.06 21.45
N SER A 90 -17.62 1.60 22.67
CA SER A 90 -17.75 3.04 22.92
C SER A 90 -16.66 3.89 22.28
N GLU A 91 -15.47 3.34 22.03
CA GLU A 91 -14.36 4.01 21.36
C GLU A 91 -14.57 4.03 19.84
N ILE A 92 -15.08 2.94 19.26
CA ILE A 92 -15.43 2.85 17.83
C ILE A 92 -16.47 3.92 17.48
N VAL A 93 -17.55 4.01 18.27
CA VAL A 93 -18.59 5.03 18.07
C VAL A 93 -18.03 6.45 18.17
N LYS A 94 -17.11 6.71 19.12
CA LYS A 94 -16.45 8.02 19.25
C LYS A 94 -15.61 8.34 18.02
N VAL A 95 -14.82 7.39 17.52
CA VAL A 95 -14.01 7.58 16.31
C VAL A 95 -14.90 7.88 15.12
N LYS A 96 -15.93 7.06 14.87
CA LYS A 96 -16.90 7.28 13.77
C LYS A 96 -17.59 8.64 13.88
N SER A 97 -18.01 9.04 15.08
CA SER A 97 -18.63 10.36 15.31
C SER A 97 -17.70 11.53 14.98
N ILE A 98 -16.43 11.46 15.41
CA ILE A 98 -15.42 12.48 15.12
C ILE A 98 -15.13 12.56 13.62
N VAL A 99 -15.04 11.41 12.96
CA VAL A 99 -14.81 11.33 11.51
C VAL A 99 -15.99 11.93 10.77
N GLN A 100 -17.23 11.50 11.05
CA GLN A 100 -18.44 12.00 10.41
C GLN A 100 -18.60 13.53 10.53
N GLN A 101 -18.20 14.11 11.67
CA GLN A 101 -18.27 15.56 11.88
C GLN A 101 -17.27 16.33 11.00
N LYS A 102 -16.14 15.71 10.66
CA LYS A 102 -15.01 16.37 9.99
C LYS A 102 -14.90 16.03 8.52
N VAL A 103 -15.34 14.84 8.16
CA VAL A 103 -15.39 14.28 6.81
C VAL A 103 -16.76 13.61 6.65
N PRO A 104 -17.74 14.31 6.05
CA PRO A 104 -19.10 13.79 5.90
C PRO A 104 -19.16 12.44 5.17
N ASP A 105 -18.28 12.22 4.20
CA ASP A 105 -18.19 10.96 3.45
C ASP A 105 -17.25 9.93 4.11
N GLY A 106 -16.76 10.22 5.32
CA GLY A 106 -15.78 9.40 6.04
C GLY A 106 -16.40 8.20 6.77
N VAL A 107 -17.72 8.20 6.95
CA VAL A 107 -18.50 7.09 7.52
C VAL A 107 -19.77 6.95 6.68
N ASN A 108 -20.12 5.72 6.31
CA ASN A 108 -21.36 5.42 5.58
C ASN A 108 -22.28 4.53 6.44
N SER A 109 -23.33 3.96 5.84
CA SER A 109 -24.27 3.07 6.55
C SER A 109 -23.65 1.77 7.03
N VAL A 110 -22.52 1.34 6.46
CA VAL A 110 -21.82 0.10 6.81
C VAL A 110 -20.73 0.38 7.84
N GLY A 111 -19.85 1.33 7.57
CA GLY A 111 -18.59 1.42 8.28
C GLY A 111 -17.79 2.70 8.02
N LEU A 112 -16.52 2.63 8.44
CA LEU A 112 -15.53 3.67 8.19
C LEU A 112 -15.00 3.52 6.77
N THR A 113 -15.23 4.52 5.93
CA THR A 113 -14.77 4.50 4.53
C THR A 113 -13.30 4.90 4.43
N PHE A 114 -12.68 4.66 3.28
CA PHE A 114 -11.27 5.04 3.06
C PHE A 114 -10.95 6.52 3.37
N PRO A 115 -11.76 7.53 2.96
CA PRO A 115 -11.56 8.92 3.39
C PRO A 115 -11.54 9.11 4.91
N GLY A 116 -12.40 8.37 5.63
CA GLY A 116 -12.43 8.38 7.09
C GLY A 116 -11.17 7.77 7.70
N PHE A 117 -10.73 6.64 7.15
CA PHE A 117 -9.50 5.96 7.55
C PHE A 117 -8.26 6.87 7.40
N ILE A 118 -8.13 7.54 6.26
CA ILE A 118 -7.06 8.53 6.04
C ILE A 118 -7.14 9.68 7.04
N TYR A 119 -8.35 10.19 7.32
CA TYR A 119 -8.53 11.27 8.29
C TYR A 119 -8.06 10.86 9.70
N VAL A 120 -8.39 9.65 10.15
CA VAL A 120 -7.96 9.13 11.46
C VAL A 120 -6.43 9.08 11.55
N HIS A 121 -5.76 8.51 10.54
CA HIS A 121 -4.30 8.43 10.51
C HIS A 121 -3.62 9.81 10.43
N ASN A 122 -4.15 10.71 9.61
CA ASN A 122 -3.66 12.10 9.53
C ASN A 122 -3.86 12.86 10.86
N MET A 123 -4.97 12.62 11.56
CA MET A 123 -5.22 13.20 12.88
C MET A 123 -4.18 12.72 13.90
N PHE A 124 -3.84 11.42 13.92
CA PHE A 124 -2.81 10.90 14.83
C PHE A 124 -1.44 11.49 14.54
N LEU A 125 -1.08 11.61 13.26
CA LEU A 125 0.15 12.22 12.82
C LEU A 125 0.26 13.69 13.30
N LYS A 126 -0.79 14.49 13.09
CA LYS A 126 -0.87 15.90 13.53
C LYS A 126 -0.82 16.07 15.05
N LYS A 127 -1.27 15.06 15.82
CA LYS A 127 -1.15 15.03 17.29
C LYS A 127 0.25 14.57 17.76
N GLY A 128 1.20 14.38 16.86
CA GLY A 128 2.55 13.91 17.18
C GLY A 128 2.61 12.42 17.54
N ARG A 129 1.55 11.65 17.27
CA ARG A 129 1.50 10.19 17.47
C ARG A 129 1.96 9.47 16.21
N THR A 130 3.20 9.71 15.81
CA THR A 130 3.81 9.10 14.62
C THR A 130 4.04 7.59 14.78
N GLU A 131 4.34 7.17 16.00
CA GLU A 131 4.56 5.76 16.35
C GLU A 131 3.35 4.88 16.00
N THR A 132 2.12 5.35 16.25
CA THR A 132 0.91 4.56 15.95
C THR A 132 0.74 4.32 14.45
N LEU A 133 1.09 5.30 13.61
CA LEU A 133 1.02 5.15 12.16
C LEU A 133 2.14 4.22 11.65
N TRP A 134 3.35 4.36 12.19
CA TRP A 134 4.46 3.48 11.85
C TRP A 134 4.26 2.03 12.31
N ALA A 135 3.62 1.80 13.46
CA ALA A 135 3.26 0.47 13.94
C ALA A 135 2.37 -0.26 12.92
N VAL A 136 1.35 0.44 12.40
CA VAL A 136 0.47 -0.07 11.34
C VAL A 136 1.29 -0.35 10.08
N LEU A 137 2.04 0.63 9.55
CA LEU A 137 2.84 0.45 8.34
C LEU A 137 3.79 -0.76 8.43
N ARG A 138 4.55 -0.87 9.53
CA ARG A 138 5.49 -1.99 9.75
C ARG A 138 4.78 -3.33 9.89
N LYS A 139 3.60 -3.37 10.53
CA LYS A 139 2.80 -4.59 10.67
C LYS A 139 2.39 -5.15 9.31
N PHE A 140 2.14 -4.26 8.35
CA PHE A 140 1.80 -4.61 6.97
C PHE A 140 3.00 -4.69 6.03
N GLY A 141 4.22 -4.69 6.58
CA GLY A 141 5.44 -5.00 5.84
C GLY A 141 6.21 -3.79 5.32
N TYR A 142 5.79 -2.56 5.60
CA TYR A 142 6.49 -1.36 5.11
C TYR A 142 7.72 -1.01 5.95
N ASP A 143 8.78 -0.56 5.28
CA ASP A 143 9.99 0.00 5.87
C ASP A 143 9.94 1.54 6.02
N ASN A 144 11.04 2.15 6.47
CA ASN A 144 11.11 3.59 6.70
C ASN A 144 11.01 4.43 5.43
N ASP A 145 11.25 3.82 4.26
CA ASP A 145 11.15 4.45 2.95
C ASP A 145 9.78 4.22 2.31
N LEU A 146 8.82 3.67 3.08
CA LEU A 146 7.49 3.25 2.63
C LEU A 146 7.53 2.20 1.52
N LYS A 147 8.58 1.38 1.48
CA LYS A 147 8.70 0.23 0.57
C LYS A 147 8.27 -1.03 1.29
N LEU A 148 7.57 -1.91 0.57
CA LEU A 148 7.15 -3.19 1.10
C LEU A 148 8.36 -4.13 1.15
N ARG A 149 8.59 -4.76 2.31
CA ARG A 149 9.65 -5.75 2.48
C ARG A 149 9.36 -7.01 1.67
N ASP A 150 10.40 -7.57 1.06
CA ASP A 150 10.33 -8.75 0.19
C ASP A 150 9.70 -9.98 0.88
N ASP A 151 9.85 -10.10 2.22
CA ASP A 151 9.30 -11.21 3.01
C ASP A 151 7.76 -11.26 3.07
N PHE A 152 7.06 -10.19 2.67
CA PHE A 152 5.58 -10.07 2.71
C PHE A 152 4.90 -10.40 1.38
N LEU A 153 5.65 -10.80 0.37
CA LEU A 153 5.15 -11.12 -0.97
C LEU A 153 5.27 -12.62 -1.22
N PRO A 154 4.24 -13.43 -0.87
CA PRO A 154 4.21 -14.77 -1.38
C PRO A 154 3.92 -14.72 -2.89
N VAL A 155 4.50 -15.64 -3.67
CA VAL A 155 4.30 -15.75 -5.13
C VAL A 155 3.69 -17.13 -5.41
N PRO A 156 2.55 -17.25 -6.11
CA PRO A 156 1.99 -18.53 -6.50
C PRO A 156 2.88 -19.18 -7.56
N SER A 157 3.10 -20.48 -7.41
CA SER A 157 3.71 -21.31 -8.45
C SER A 157 2.63 -21.79 -9.42
N MET A 158 2.79 -21.48 -10.71
CA MET A 158 2.07 -22.21 -11.77
C MET A 158 2.89 -23.41 -12.20
N HIS A 159 2.41 -24.61 -11.87
CA HIS A 159 2.88 -25.88 -12.41
C HIS A 159 1.74 -26.59 -13.14
N ALA A 160 1.56 -26.28 -14.44
CA ALA A 160 1.06 -27.21 -15.46
C ALA A 160 1.09 -26.51 -16.82
N SER A 161 1.74 -27.12 -17.81
CA SER A 161 1.91 -26.61 -19.18
C SER A 161 0.59 -26.42 -19.97
N ASP A 162 -0.54 -26.88 -19.41
CA ASP A 162 -1.79 -27.07 -20.16
C ASP A 162 -3.00 -26.37 -19.51
N LYS A 163 -2.77 -25.51 -18.50
CA LYS A 163 -3.84 -24.80 -17.79
C LYS A 163 -3.79 -23.30 -18.09
N SER A 164 -4.92 -22.74 -18.52
CA SER A 164 -5.13 -21.29 -18.54
C SER A 164 -5.51 -20.82 -17.14
N VAL A 165 -5.01 -19.65 -16.76
CA VAL A 165 -5.46 -18.92 -15.55
C VAL A 165 -6.25 -17.72 -16.02
N GLU A 166 -7.44 -17.52 -15.48
CA GLU A 166 -8.25 -16.33 -15.74
C GLU A 166 -8.34 -15.52 -14.45
N LEU A 167 -8.49 -14.20 -14.57
CA LEU A 167 -8.85 -13.38 -13.42
C LEU A 167 -10.27 -13.74 -13.01
N THR A 168 -10.48 -13.93 -11.70
CA THR A 168 -11.83 -14.12 -11.17
C THR A 168 -12.62 -12.81 -11.27
N CYS A 169 -13.95 -12.88 -11.15
CA CYS A 169 -14.79 -11.68 -11.21
C CYS A 169 -14.40 -10.67 -10.11
N GLU A 170 -14.07 -11.18 -8.93
CA GLU A 170 -13.63 -10.41 -7.77
C GLU A 170 -12.28 -9.72 -8.05
N ALA A 171 -11.34 -10.41 -8.71
CA ALA A 171 -10.06 -9.83 -9.09
C ALA A 171 -10.21 -8.72 -10.15
N VAL A 172 -11.20 -8.83 -11.05
CA VAL A 172 -11.53 -7.80 -12.03
C VAL A 172 -12.18 -6.58 -11.38
N GLU A 173 -13.10 -6.78 -10.43
CA GLU A 173 -13.72 -5.70 -9.65
C GLU A 173 -12.67 -4.95 -8.84
N PHE A 174 -11.78 -5.68 -8.15
CA PHE A 174 -10.65 -5.09 -7.44
C PHE A 174 -9.74 -4.24 -8.35
N LEU A 175 -9.41 -4.74 -9.55
CA LEU A 175 -8.62 -3.99 -10.52
C LEU A 175 -9.35 -2.77 -11.06
N ASN A 176 -10.67 -2.81 -11.15
CA ASN A 176 -11.49 -1.67 -11.52
C ASN A 176 -11.44 -0.58 -10.43
N ASP A 177 -11.47 -0.97 -9.15
CA ASP A 177 -11.32 -0.02 -8.04
C ASP A 177 -9.94 0.63 -8.01
N ILE A 178 -8.89 -0.12 -8.35
CA ILE A 178 -7.54 0.44 -8.55
C ILE A 178 -7.53 1.41 -9.73
N PHE A 179 -8.17 1.08 -10.84
CA PHE A 179 -8.25 1.95 -12.00
C PHE A 179 -8.94 3.28 -11.65
N GLN A 180 -10.11 3.23 -11.01
CA GLN A 180 -10.86 4.41 -10.59
C GLN A 180 -10.12 5.26 -9.55
N LEU A 181 -9.26 4.64 -8.75
CA LEU A 181 -8.39 5.38 -7.84
C LEU A 181 -7.33 6.20 -8.60
N LEU A 182 -6.71 5.61 -9.60
CA LEU A 182 -5.61 6.23 -10.33
C LEU A 182 -6.12 7.32 -11.26
N ASP A 183 -7.34 7.16 -11.78
CA ASP A 183 -8.08 8.14 -12.59
C ASP A 183 -8.50 9.34 -11.73
N THR A 184 -7.55 10.25 -11.51
CA THR A 184 -7.71 11.35 -10.56
C THR A 184 -8.66 12.42 -11.10
N ASP A 185 -8.71 12.59 -12.42
CA ASP A 185 -9.62 13.50 -13.11
C ASP A 185 -10.93 12.87 -13.58
N LYS A 186 -11.15 11.58 -13.31
CA LYS A 186 -12.39 10.84 -13.58
C LYS A 186 -12.77 10.86 -15.05
N ASP A 187 -11.77 10.81 -15.93
CA ASP A 187 -11.97 10.82 -17.38
C ASP A 187 -12.13 9.41 -17.99
N LEU A 188 -12.14 8.38 -17.13
CA LEU A 188 -12.20 6.96 -17.46
C LEU A 188 -10.99 6.48 -18.26
N THR A 189 -9.88 7.23 -18.19
CA THR A 189 -8.60 6.89 -18.79
C THR A 189 -7.46 7.19 -17.82
N LEU A 190 -6.34 6.49 -17.95
CA LEU A 190 -5.15 6.73 -17.16
C LEU A 190 -4.08 7.38 -18.03
N ARG A 191 -3.65 8.57 -17.63
CA ARG A 191 -2.53 9.27 -18.25
C ARG A 191 -1.21 8.61 -17.85
N PRO A 192 -0.13 8.79 -18.62
CA PRO A 192 1.18 8.23 -18.27
C PRO A 192 1.64 8.56 -16.85
N ALA A 193 1.37 9.77 -16.36
CA ALA A 193 1.70 10.17 -14.99
C ALA A 193 0.87 9.44 -13.91
N GLU A 194 -0.38 9.07 -14.21
CA GLU A 194 -1.25 8.32 -13.29
C GLU A 194 -0.90 6.84 -13.28
N VAL A 195 -0.53 6.30 -14.44
CA VAL A 195 0.05 4.95 -14.56
C VAL A 195 1.37 4.87 -13.81
N ASP A 196 2.20 5.91 -13.82
CA ASP A 196 3.44 5.92 -13.04
C ASP A 196 3.15 5.80 -11.53
N ASN A 197 2.07 6.42 -11.03
CA ASN A 197 1.67 6.35 -9.62
C ASN A 197 1.29 4.94 -9.15
N LEU A 198 0.92 4.05 -10.07
CA LEU A 198 0.59 2.65 -9.80
C LEU A 198 1.81 1.83 -9.38
N PHE A 199 2.99 2.15 -9.94
CA PHE A 199 4.22 1.41 -9.70
C PHE A 199 5.04 1.94 -8.53
N ASP A 200 4.75 3.15 -8.04
CA ASP A 200 5.42 3.70 -6.85
C ASP A 200 5.10 2.94 -5.55
N THR A 201 4.02 2.16 -5.52
CA THR A 201 3.64 1.29 -4.38
C THR A 201 4.26 -0.09 -4.47
N ALA A 202 4.79 -0.42 -5.64
CA ALA A 202 5.44 -1.68 -5.92
C ALA A 202 6.93 -1.51 -5.56
N PRO A 203 7.55 -2.45 -4.83
CA PRO A 203 8.97 -2.34 -4.52
C PRO A 203 9.76 -2.19 -5.82
N GLU A 204 10.86 -1.42 -5.79
CA GLU A 204 11.65 -1.02 -6.98
C GLU A 204 12.12 -2.20 -7.88
N ARG A 205 11.96 -3.45 -7.40
CA ARG A 205 12.27 -4.70 -8.10
C ARG A 205 11.08 -5.48 -8.66
N GLN A 206 9.84 -5.14 -8.36
CA GLN A 206 8.69 -5.92 -8.79
C GLN A 206 7.54 -4.98 -9.14
N GLY A 207 7.18 -4.89 -10.42
CA GLY A 207 5.97 -4.19 -10.86
C GLY A 207 4.69 -4.83 -10.32
N LEU A 208 3.54 -4.32 -10.77
CA LEU A 208 2.14 -4.74 -10.54
C LEU A 208 1.87 -6.23 -10.20
N LEU A 209 2.68 -7.15 -10.70
CA LEU A 209 2.65 -8.57 -10.34
C LEU A 209 2.73 -8.80 -8.83
N GLY A 210 3.62 -8.10 -8.11
CA GLY A 210 3.77 -8.30 -6.67
C GLY A 210 2.47 -8.01 -5.91
N LEU A 211 1.69 -7.02 -6.34
CA LEU A 211 0.41 -6.68 -5.73
C LEU A 211 -0.68 -7.71 -6.03
N LEU A 212 -0.77 -8.16 -7.29
CA LEU A 212 -1.74 -9.16 -7.74
C LEU A 212 -1.54 -10.52 -7.05
N LEU A 213 -0.28 -10.90 -6.84
CA LEU A 213 0.07 -12.17 -6.24
C LEU A 213 -0.25 -12.22 -4.74
N THR A 214 -0.15 -11.09 -4.02
CA THR A 214 -0.60 -11.04 -2.60
C THR A 214 -2.11 -11.20 -2.44
N ALA A 215 -2.90 -10.77 -3.42
CA ALA A 215 -4.35 -10.92 -3.39
C ALA A 215 -4.80 -12.38 -3.64
N SER A 216 -3.98 -13.18 -4.32
CA SER A 216 -4.33 -14.57 -4.68
C SER A 216 -3.94 -15.63 -3.65
N ILE A 217 -3.16 -15.32 -2.61
CA ILE A 217 -2.50 -16.34 -1.77
C ILE A 217 -3.24 -16.70 -0.47
N GLU A 218 -4.35 -16.04 -0.13
CA GLU A 218 -5.18 -16.54 0.97
C GLU A 218 -6.01 -17.79 0.61
N TYR A 219 -5.99 -18.24 -0.66
CA TYR A 219 -6.59 -19.50 -1.07
C TYR A 219 -5.54 -20.53 -1.48
N SER A 220 -5.09 -21.32 -0.49
CA SER A 220 -4.79 -22.77 -0.56
C SER A 220 -3.53 -23.13 0.22
N LEU A 221 -3.70 -23.56 1.47
CA LEU A 221 -2.71 -24.38 2.17
C LEU A 221 -2.62 -25.74 1.48
N LEU A 222 -1.42 -26.20 1.10
CA LEU A 222 -0.95 -27.58 1.31
C LEU A 222 0.54 -27.76 0.97
N GLU A 223 1.25 -28.25 2.00
CA GLU A 223 2.46 -29.06 2.03
C GLU A 223 3.86 -28.50 1.72
N LEU A 224 4.69 -28.65 2.76
CA LEU A 224 6.11 -28.35 2.89
C LEU A 224 6.99 -29.35 2.12
N ALA A 225 8.06 -28.83 1.53
CA ALA A 225 9.44 -29.37 1.56
C ALA A 225 10.14 -29.30 0.19
N ASN A 226 10.76 -28.16 -0.14
CA ASN A 226 12.04 -28.08 -0.90
C ASN A 226 12.51 -26.62 -1.11
N VAL A 227 12.23 -25.76 -0.14
CA VAL A 227 12.21 -24.30 -0.32
C VAL A 227 13.60 -23.67 -0.40
N SER A 228 14.72 -24.34 -0.10
CA SER A 228 16.02 -23.64 0.00
C SER A 228 16.90 -23.66 -1.26
N ALA A 229 16.70 -24.59 -2.20
CA ALA A 229 17.64 -24.79 -3.31
C ALA A 229 17.26 -24.08 -4.63
N LEU A 230 15.99 -23.69 -4.81
CA LEU A 230 15.53 -22.90 -5.97
C LEU A 230 15.80 -21.39 -5.83
N TYR A 231 16.20 -20.93 -4.65
CA TYR A 231 16.30 -19.51 -4.29
C TYR A 231 17.44 -18.75 -4.99
N VAL A 232 18.50 -19.44 -5.43
CA VAL A 232 19.69 -18.78 -5.98
C VAL A 232 19.56 -18.48 -7.47
N LEU A 233 18.89 -19.36 -8.23
CA LEU A 233 18.82 -19.25 -9.71
C LEU A 233 17.78 -18.24 -10.19
N CYS A 234 16.75 -17.96 -9.38
CA CYS A 234 15.74 -16.94 -9.70
C CYS A 234 16.22 -15.50 -9.41
N TRP A 235 17.22 -15.35 -8.51
CA TRP A 235 17.72 -14.06 -8.06
C TRP A 235 18.62 -13.35 -9.10
N GLU A 236 19.39 -14.09 -9.90
CA GLU A 236 20.29 -13.50 -10.91
C GLU A 236 19.54 -12.96 -12.15
N VAL A 237 18.38 -13.54 -12.49
CA VAL A 237 17.60 -13.16 -13.68
C VAL A 237 16.64 -11.99 -13.39
N LEU A 238 16.11 -11.91 -12.16
CA LEU A 238 15.20 -10.83 -11.73
C LEU A 238 15.91 -9.49 -11.44
N CYS A 239 17.24 -9.47 -11.36
CA CYS A 239 18.00 -8.25 -11.09
C CYS A 239 18.13 -7.31 -12.32
N ASN A 240 17.63 -7.68 -13.51
CA ASN A 240 17.90 -6.94 -14.76
C ASN A 240 16.73 -6.15 -15.38
N PHE A 241 15.53 -6.13 -14.80
CA PHE A 241 14.42 -5.33 -15.33
C PHE A 241 14.03 -4.21 -14.37
N ALA A 242 14.69 -3.08 -14.55
CA ALA A 242 14.34 -1.82 -13.93
C ALA A 242 13.02 -1.26 -14.49
N MET A 243 12.20 -0.74 -13.57
CA MET A 243 11.19 0.33 -13.70
C MET A 243 10.19 0.24 -14.87
N ARG A 244 8.90 0.14 -14.54
CA ARG A 244 7.76 0.38 -15.44
C ARG A 244 7.68 -0.65 -16.59
N PRO A 245 7.24 -1.89 -16.31
CA PRO A 245 7.22 -2.96 -17.31
C PRO A 245 6.42 -2.58 -18.56
N TRP A 246 5.36 -1.80 -18.40
CA TRP A 246 4.45 -1.37 -19.48
C TRP A 246 5.07 -0.42 -20.51
N ASN A 247 6.27 0.10 -20.28
CA ASN A 247 6.96 0.97 -21.25
C ASN A 247 7.93 0.21 -22.17
N ASN A 248 8.21 -1.06 -21.86
CA ASN A 248 9.17 -1.89 -22.59
C ASN A 248 8.46 -3.07 -23.28
N ALA A 249 9.09 -3.63 -24.30
CA ALA A 249 8.61 -4.88 -24.90
C ALA A 249 8.63 -6.01 -23.85
N PRO A 250 7.64 -6.93 -23.85
CA PRO A 250 6.52 -7.05 -24.80
C PRO A 250 5.30 -6.17 -24.50
N TYR A 251 5.30 -5.42 -23.40
CA TYR A 251 4.12 -4.76 -22.83
C TYR A 251 3.78 -3.38 -23.44
N LYS A 252 4.75 -2.72 -24.07
CA LYS A 252 4.62 -1.35 -24.60
C LYS A 252 3.37 -1.10 -25.46
N ASP A 253 2.97 -2.13 -26.21
CA ASP A 253 1.86 -2.12 -27.18
C ASP A 253 0.82 -3.21 -26.90
N ALA A 254 0.82 -3.79 -25.69
CA ALA A 254 -0.07 -4.90 -25.29
C ALA A 254 -1.51 -4.46 -24.93
N ALA A 255 -1.82 -3.18 -25.04
CA ALA A 255 -3.13 -2.64 -24.74
C ALA A 255 -3.50 -1.49 -25.66
N GLU A 256 -4.81 -1.39 -25.92
CA GLU A 256 -5.41 -0.28 -26.63
C GLU A 256 -5.20 1.02 -25.84
N LYS A 257 -4.68 2.03 -26.54
CA LYS A 257 -4.48 3.38 -26.02
C LYS A 257 -5.30 4.35 -26.86
N THR A 258 -5.77 5.43 -26.24
CA THR A 258 -6.43 6.52 -26.96
C THR A 258 -5.44 7.24 -27.88
N ASP A 259 -5.94 8.09 -28.79
CA ASP A 259 -5.10 8.94 -29.66
C ASP A 259 -4.11 9.83 -28.89
N MET A 260 -4.40 10.10 -27.61
CA MET A 260 -3.54 10.88 -26.70
C MET A 260 -2.56 10.00 -25.89
N GLY A 261 -2.56 8.68 -26.10
CA GLY A 261 -1.69 7.72 -25.43
C GLY A 261 -2.17 7.30 -24.04
N TYR A 262 -3.44 7.53 -23.70
CA TYR A 262 -4.02 7.18 -22.39
C TYR A 262 -4.56 5.75 -22.39
N ILE A 263 -4.57 5.10 -21.23
CA ILE A 263 -4.99 3.72 -21.08
C ILE A 263 -6.44 3.67 -20.58
N SER A 264 -7.34 3.02 -21.32
CA SER A 264 -8.72 2.78 -20.86
C SER A 264 -8.78 1.64 -19.82
N LEU A 265 -9.91 1.46 -19.13
CA LEU A 265 -10.08 0.34 -18.20
C LEU A 265 -9.79 -1.03 -18.85
N ASN A 266 -10.28 -1.24 -20.08
CA ASN A 266 -10.00 -2.46 -20.83
C ASN A 266 -8.51 -2.60 -21.18
N GLY A 267 -7.86 -1.50 -21.56
CA GLY A 267 -6.42 -1.48 -21.80
C GLY A 267 -5.61 -1.78 -20.53
N PHE A 268 -6.06 -1.26 -19.38
CA PHE A 268 -5.45 -1.51 -18.08
C PHE A 268 -5.55 -2.99 -17.67
N LEU A 269 -6.75 -3.58 -17.77
CA LEU A 269 -6.95 -5.00 -17.50
C LEU A 269 -6.13 -5.89 -18.46
N SER A 270 -6.04 -5.53 -19.74
CA SER A 270 -5.22 -6.23 -20.74
C SER A 270 -3.72 -6.20 -20.40
N GLN A 271 -3.20 -5.05 -19.98
CA GLN A 271 -1.81 -4.91 -19.53
C GLN A 271 -1.51 -5.76 -18.30
N VAL A 272 -2.42 -5.74 -17.32
CA VAL A 272 -2.31 -6.54 -16.09
C VAL A 272 -2.30 -8.04 -16.40
N LEU A 273 -3.22 -8.50 -17.26
CA LEU A 273 -3.27 -9.89 -17.72
C LEU A 273 -2.00 -10.29 -18.47
N THR A 274 -1.54 -9.45 -19.39
CA THR A 274 -0.33 -9.73 -20.19
C THR A 274 0.92 -9.81 -19.30
N LEU A 275 1.00 -8.94 -18.29
CA LEU A 275 2.05 -8.96 -17.28
C LEU A 275 2.03 -10.30 -16.50
N TYR A 276 0.84 -10.74 -16.07
CA TYR A 276 0.62 -12.01 -15.39
C TYR A 276 1.02 -13.22 -16.24
N PHE A 277 0.52 -13.30 -17.48
CA PHE A 277 0.79 -14.42 -18.38
C PHE A 277 2.24 -14.49 -18.85
N SER A 278 2.82 -13.36 -19.25
CA SER A 278 4.20 -13.33 -19.75
C SER A 278 5.19 -13.76 -18.67
N SER A 279 4.90 -13.49 -17.41
CA SER A 279 5.71 -13.93 -16.27
C SER A 279 5.57 -15.42 -15.97
N SER A 280 4.48 -16.05 -16.42
CA SER A 280 4.20 -17.48 -16.26
C SER A 280 4.63 -18.35 -17.46
N THR A 281 4.93 -17.76 -18.63
CA THR A 281 5.23 -18.50 -19.88
C THR A 281 6.71 -18.51 -20.30
N PHE A 282 7.61 -17.74 -19.67
CA PHE A 282 9.05 -17.76 -20.00
C PHE A 282 9.82 -18.91 -19.32
N THR A 283 9.31 -20.13 -19.49
CA THR A 283 10.12 -21.36 -19.47
C THR A 283 9.77 -22.14 -20.73
N ILE A 284 10.22 -21.62 -21.87
CA ILE A 284 10.32 -22.42 -23.09
C ILE A 284 11.76 -22.31 -23.54
N ASP A 285 12.40 -23.48 -23.55
CA ASP A 285 13.74 -23.81 -23.97
C ASP A 285 14.33 -22.93 -25.07
N GLY A 286 15.62 -22.59 -24.96
CA GLY A 286 16.32 -22.01 -26.09
C GLY A 286 17.74 -21.48 -25.86
N TYR A 287 18.68 -22.39 -25.58
CA TYR A 287 20.16 -22.30 -25.74
C TYR A 287 20.99 -21.52 -24.72
#